data_AF-A0A061REL8-F1
#
_entry.id   AF-A0A061REL8-F1
#
_cell.length_a   1.000
_cell.length_b   1.000
_cell.length_c   1.000
_cell.angle_alpha   90.00
_cell.angle_beta   90.00
_cell.angle_gamma   90.00
#
_symmetry.space_group_name_H-M   'P 1'
#
loop_
_entity.id
_entity.type
_entity.pdbx_description
1 polymer ?
#
loop_
_entity_poly.entity_id
_entity_poly.type
_entity_poly.pdbx_seq_one_letter_code
_entity_poly.pdbx_strand_id
1 'polypeptide(L)'
;SLGVLHFVEAALGDLDFYRNTMCMAAAPVFLRLLNQIAALHPALRRQVVGIVSRSLDTMGNSKPSLARNLLDLAVLLLSYGEVAAVMQMATKWEKAADPSLVRHLVLQILSVAAPPYSPEFASWLLRLILAASFRKQRDAPRGSTEAFLLEEFARACAAAEFPRALTPRESALLRELGA
;
A
#
# COMPACT_ATOMS: atom_id res chain seq x y z
N SER A 1 -3.86 13.97 21.62
CA SER A 1 -3.77 13.09 20.44
C SER A 1 -3.96 11.61 20.77
N LEU A 2 -3.37 11.06 21.83
CA LEU A 2 -3.47 9.62 22.14
C LEU A 2 -4.91 9.11 22.41
N GLY A 3 -5.71 9.84 23.17
CA GLY A 3 -7.12 9.45 23.42
C GLY A 3 -7.98 9.42 22.15
N VAL A 4 -7.77 10.39 21.25
CA VAL A 4 -8.42 10.42 19.92
C VAL A 4 -7.97 9.24 19.07
N LEU A 5 -6.67 8.95 19.08
CA LEU A 5 -6.10 7.82 18.35
C LEU A 5 -6.72 6.49 18.81
N HIS A 6 -6.85 6.29 20.12
CA HIS A 6 -7.46 5.09 20.69
C HIS A 6 -8.95 4.97 20.36
N PHE A 7 -9.68 6.09 20.39
CA PHE A 7 -11.08 6.12 19.97
C PHE A 7 -11.24 5.74 18.49
N VAL A 8 -10.41 6.29 17.61
CA VAL A 8 -10.42 5.96 16.19
C VAL A 8 -10.01 4.50 15.95
N GLU A 9 -9.01 4.00 16.68
CA GLU A 9 -8.59 2.59 16.63
C GLU A 9 -9.73 1.65 17.01
N ALA A 10 -10.49 1.97 18.07
CA ALA A 10 -11.64 1.18 18.49
C ALA A 10 -12.75 1.19 17.43
N ALA A 11 -13.09 2.37 16.89
CA ALA A 11 -14.15 2.51 15.89
C ALA A 11 -13.81 1.80 14.56
N LEU A 12 -12.59 1.96 14.04
CA LEU A 12 -12.17 1.31 12.80
C LEU A 12 -11.77 -0.17 12.99
N GLY A 13 -11.50 -0.59 14.23
CA GLY A 13 -11.23 -2.00 14.54
C GLY A 13 -12.49 -2.87 14.63
N ASP A 14 -13.67 -2.26 14.73
CA ASP A 14 -14.95 -2.94 14.91
C ASP A 14 -15.60 -3.31 13.56
N LEU A 15 -16.00 -4.58 13.43
CA LEU A 15 -16.68 -5.06 12.24
C LEU A 15 -18.07 -4.43 12.06
N ASP A 16 -18.77 -4.14 13.15
CA ASP A 16 -20.11 -3.57 13.10
C ASP A 16 -20.09 -2.12 12.60
N PHE A 17 -18.97 -1.40 12.77
CA PHE A 17 -18.76 -0.11 12.12
C PHE A 17 -18.88 -0.22 10.59
N TYR A 18 -18.28 -1.23 9.97
CA TYR A 18 -18.33 -1.41 8.51
C TYR A 18 -19.68 -1.92 7.99
N ARG A 19 -20.46 -2.59 8.85
CA ARG A 19 -21.85 -2.99 8.54
C ARG A 19 -22.81 -1.82 8.58
N ASN A 20 -22.52 -0.79 9.36
CA ASN A 20 -23.34 0.41 9.48
C ASN A 20 -23.29 1.25 8.19
N THR A 21 -24.46 1.72 7.74
CA THR A 21 -24.59 2.62 6.57
C THR A 21 -23.88 3.96 6.77
N MET A 22 -23.74 4.42 8.01
CA MET A 22 -23.07 5.68 8.35
C MET A 22 -21.54 5.61 8.25
N CYS A 23 -20.96 4.42 8.06
CA CYS A 23 -19.50 4.27 7.99
C CYS A 23 -18.87 5.14 6.91
N MET A 24 -19.55 5.31 5.76
CA MET A 24 -19.05 6.09 4.63
C MET A 24 -19.05 7.59 4.91
N ALA A 25 -19.91 8.07 5.82
CA ALA A 25 -19.92 9.45 6.26
C ALA A 25 -18.90 9.72 7.37
N ALA A 26 -18.73 8.77 8.30
CA ALA A 26 -17.86 8.91 9.46
C ALA A 26 -16.37 8.66 9.13
N ALA A 27 -16.06 7.66 8.30
CA ALA A 27 -14.69 7.23 8.05
C ALA A 27 -13.77 8.32 7.48
N PRO A 28 -14.20 9.22 6.57
CA PRO A 28 -13.37 10.34 6.12
C PRO A 28 -12.95 11.30 7.24
N VAL A 29 -13.74 11.42 8.31
CA VAL A 29 -13.36 12.21 9.49
C VAL A 29 -12.22 11.51 10.24
N PHE A 30 -12.36 10.21 10.48
CA PHE A 30 -11.32 9.42 11.16
C PHE A 30 -10.01 9.41 10.37
N LEU A 31 -10.05 9.24 9.05
CA LEU A 31 -8.86 9.28 8.20
C LEU A 31 -8.15 10.64 8.25
N ARG A 32 -8.90 11.74 8.24
CA ARG A 32 -8.33 13.09 8.39
C ARG A 32 -7.67 13.28 9.75
N LEU A 33 -8.27 12.77 10.83
CA LEU A 33 -7.67 12.80 12.16
C LEU A 33 -6.39 11.98 12.22
N LEU A 34 -6.38 10.76 11.67
CA LEU A 34 -5.18 9.92 11.61
C LEU A 34 -4.06 10.60 10.83
N ASN A 35 -4.38 11.21 9.69
CA ASN A 35 -3.41 11.99 8.90
C ASN A 35 -2.81 13.14 9.73
N GLN A 36 -3.64 13.97 10.35
CA GLN A 36 -3.16 15.08 11.19
C GLN A 36 -2.29 14.59 12.36
N ILE A 37 -2.70 13.51 13.03
CA ILE A 37 -1.92 12.92 14.12
C ILE A 37 -0.55 12.43 13.60
N ALA A 38 -0.51 11.75 12.47
CA ALA A 38 0.73 11.26 11.86
C ALA A 38 1.67 12.39 11.42
N ALA A 39 1.11 13.49 10.90
CA ALA A 39 1.86 14.67 10.51
C ALA A 39 2.48 15.38 11.71
N LEU A 40 1.69 15.59 12.78
CA LEU A 40 2.10 16.36 13.96
C LEU A 40 2.94 15.56 14.96
N HIS A 41 2.80 14.23 14.99
CA HIS A 41 3.40 13.38 16.01
C HIS A 41 4.15 12.18 15.39
N PRO A 42 5.45 12.33 15.05
CA PRO A 42 6.26 11.25 14.49
C PRO A 42 6.22 9.96 15.33
N ALA A 43 6.23 10.09 16.66
CA ALA A 43 6.19 8.96 17.59
C ALA A 43 4.92 8.09 17.49
N LEU A 44 3.83 8.62 16.91
CA LEU A 44 2.56 7.91 16.78
C LEU A 44 2.36 7.26 15.40
N ARG A 45 3.21 7.56 14.40
CA ARG A 45 3.05 7.09 13.01
C ARG A 45 2.96 5.58 12.91
N ARG A 46 3.81 4.86 13.64
CA ARG A 46 3.79 3.39 13.68
C ARG A 46 2.49 2.83 14.25
N GLN A 47 1.90 3.50 15.23
CA GLN A 47 0.58 3.12 15.75
C GLN A 47 -0.51 3.37 14.71
N VAL A 48 -0.42 4.47 13.95
CA VAL A 48 -1.34 4.73 12.82
C VAL A 48 -1.24 3.64 11.76
N VAL A 49 -0.03 3.16 11.40
CA VAL A 49 0.13 2.00 10.49
C VAL A 49 -0.59 0.77 11.06
N GLY A 50 -0.48 0.52 12.36
CA GLY A 50 -1.20 -0.56 13.03
C GLY A 50 -2.73 -0.44 12.93
N ILE A 51 -3.26 0.78 13.07
CA ILE A 51 -4.69 1.05 12.88
C ILE A 51 -5.12 0.78 11.44
N VAL A 52 -4.36 1.27 10.46
CA VAL A 52 -4.63 1.02 9.04
C VAL A 52 -4.65 -0.49 8.75
N SER A 53 -3.64 -1.22 9.24
CA SER A 53 -3.58 -2.68 9.10
C SER A 53 -4.83 -3.36 9.67
N ARG A 54 -5.20 -3.04 10.91
CA ARG A 54 -6.36 -3.65 11.56
C ARG A 54 -7.67 -3.30 10.84
N SER A 55 -7.80 -2.05 10.40
CA SER A 55 -8.97 -1.57 9.65
C SER A 55 -9.14 -2.36 8.34
N LEU A 56 -8.05 -2.56 7.60
CA LEU A 56 -8.05 -3.34 6.36
C LEU A 56 -8.39 -4.82 6.62
N ASP A 57 -7.84 -5.42 7.67
CA ASP A 57 -8.12 -6.81 8.06
C ASP A 57 -9.60 -6.98 8.48
N THR A 58 -10.13 -6.10 9.33
CA THR A 58 -11.53 -6.14 9.82
C THR A 58 -12.53 -5.91 8.69
N MET A 59 -12.29 -4.93 7.82
CA MET A 59 -13.19 -4.58 6.72
C MET A 59 -13.18 -5.64 5.60
N GLY A 60 -12.07 -6.34 5.43
CA GLY A 60 -11.82 -7.23 4.29
C GLY A 60 -12.03 -6.49 2.96
N ASN A 61 -12.62 -7.18 1.98
CA ASN A 61 -12.89 -6.63 0.65
C ASN A 61 -14.29 -5.94 0.53
N SER A 62 -14.99 -5.73 1.64
CA SER A 62 -16.40 -5.29 1.62
C SER A 62 -16.62 -3.83 1.20
N LYS A 63 -15.63 -2.94 1.43
CA LYS A 63 -15.72 -1.49 1.14
C LYS A 63 -14.47 -1.02 0.38
N PRO A 64 -14.35 -1.31 -0.93
CA PRO A 64 -13.13 -1.04 -1.69
C PRO A 64 -12.78 0.46 -1.78
N SER A 65 -13.76 1.36 -1.79
CA SER A 65 -13.51 2.82 -1.80
C SER A 65 -12.87 3.30 -0.50
N LEU A 66 -13.31 2.78 0.65
CA LEU A 66 -12.70 3.09 1.93
C LEU A 66 -11.33 2.44 2.08
N ALA A 67 -11.15 1.23 1.55
CA ALA A 67 -9.85 0.57 1.49
C ALA A 67 -8.82 1.40 0.73
N ARG A 68 -9.19 1.98 -0.43
CA ARG A 68 -8.30 2.89 -1.16
C ARG A 68 -7.86 4.08 -0.32
N ASN A 69 -8.78 4.74 0.38
CA ASN A 69 -8.43 5.87 1.24
C ASN A 69 -7.50 5.48 2.42
N LEU A 70 -7.67 4.28 2.98
CA LEU A 70 -6.77 3.73 3.99
C LEU A 70 -5.38 3.43 3.42
N LEU A 71 -5.31 2.90 2.19
CA LEU A 71 -4.06 2.65 1.48
C LEU A 71 -3.35 3.96 1.10
N ASP A 72 -4.09 5.01 0.71
CA ASP A 72 -3.52 6.34 0.45
C ASP A 72 -2.90 6.94 1.72
N LEU A 73 -3.54 6.73 2.89
CA LEU A 73 -2.96 7.09 4.18
C LEU A 73 -1.69 6.26 4.49
N ALA A 74 -1.67 4.97 4.15
CA ALA A 74 -0.46 4.15 4.30
C ALA A 74 0.70 4.65 3.43
N VAL A 75 0.41 5.08 2.20
CA VAL A 75 1.41 5.68 1.29
C VAL A 75 1.93 7.00 1.85
N LEU A 76 1.06 7.82 2.46
CA LEU A 76 1.51 9.02 3.14
C LEU A 76 2.45 8.71 4.32
N LEU A 77 2.13 7.68 5.12
CA LEU A 77 3.00 7.22 6.21
C LEU A 77 4.34 6.71 5.70
N LEU A 78 4.36 6.04 4.53
CA LEU A 78 5.59 5.65 3.83
C LEU A 78 6.43 6.89 3.49
N SER A 79 5.82 7.95 2.93
CA SER A 79 6.50 9.23 2.67
C SER A 79 7.00 9.94 3.93
N TYR A 80 6.43 9.64 5.10
CA TYR A 80 6.93 10.09 6.40
C TYR A 80 8.05 9.24 7.00
N GLY A 81 8.52 8.22 6.28
CA GLY A 81 9.64 7.36 6.67
C GLY A 81 9.23 6.01 7.28
N GLU A 82 7.94 5.69 7.39
CA GLU A 82 7.47 4.39 7.92
C GLU A 82 7.51 3.27 6.87
N VAL A 83 8.52 3.26 6.00
CA VAL A 83 8.62 2.37 4.84
C VAL A 83 8.51 0.89 5.26
N ALA A 84 9.35 0.45 6.20
CA ALA A 84 9.36 -0.95 6.61
C ALA A 84 8.04 -1.40 7.24
N ALA A 85 7.40 -0.55 8.05
CA ALA A 85 6.13 -0.87 8.70
C ALA A 85 4.99 -1.01 7.67
N VAL A 86 4.92 -0.08 6.72
CA VAL A 86 3.92 -0.09 5.65
C VAL A 86 4.12 -1.27 4.70
N MET A 87 5.36 -1.56 4.28
CA MET A 87 5.64 -2.67 3.37
C MET A 87 5.37 -4.04 4.01
N GLN A 88 5.65 -4.20 5.31
CA GLN A 88 5.31 -5.42 6.05
C GLN A 88 3.79 -5.61 6.19
N MET A 89 3.08 -4.54 6.53
CA MET A 89 1.60 -4.55 6.55
C MET A 89 1.05 -4.97 5.19
N ALA A 90 1.49 -4.31 4.10
CA ALA A 90 1.03 -4.59 2.75
C ALA A 90 1.29 -6.03 2.32
N THR A 91 2.49 -6.57 2.60
CA THR A 91 2.88 -7.96 2.27
C THR A 91 2.07 -8.99 3.06
N LYS A 92 1.62 -8.65 4.27
CA LYS A 92 0.72 -9.52 5.03
C LYS A 92 -0.70 -9.47 4.45
N TRP A 93 -1.20 -8.27 4.21
CA TRP A 93 -2.57 -8.00 3.80
C TRP A 93 -2.89 -8.47 2.37
N GLU A 94 -1.92 -8.38 1.43
CA GLU A 94 -2.14 -8.74 0.02
C GLU A 94 -2.71 -10.14 -0.19
N LYS A 95 -2.36 -11.09 0.69
CA LYS A 95 -2.77 -12.50 0.60
C LYS A 95 -4.28 -12.73 0.64
N ALA A 96 -5.00 -11.81 1.28
CA ALA A 96 -6.46 -11.86 1.41
C ALA A 96 -7.16 -10.72 0.64
N ALA A 97 -6.38 -9.82 0.04
CA ALA A 97 -6.88 -8.63 -0.62
C ALA A 97 -7.31 -8.91 -2.07
N ASP A 98 -8.30 -8.16 -2.55
CA ASP A 98 -8.59 -8.13 -3.97
C ASP A 98 -7.39 -7.59 -4.77
N PRO A 99 -6.97 -8.25 -5.87
CA PRO A 99 -5.82 -7.80 -6.67
C PRO A 99 -5.92 -6.36 -7.18
N SER A 100 -7.16 -5.84 -7.35
CA SER A 100 -7.37 -4.45 -7.76
C SER A 100 -6.95 -3.42 -6.71
N LEU A 101 -7.07 -3.74 -5.42
CA LEU A 101 -6.63 -2.87 -4.34
C LEU A 101 -5.11 -2.95 -4.14
N VAL A 102 -4.52 -4.12 -4.35
CA VAL A 102 -3.05 -4.27 -4.37
C VAL A 102 -2.44 -3.48 -5.52
N ARG A 103 -3.05 -3.49 -6.72
CA ARG A 103 -2.64 -2.61 -7.85
C ARG A 103 -2.69 -1.14 -7.47
N HIS A 104 -3.80 -0.70 -6.87
CA HIS A 104 -3.94 0.68 -6.39
C HIS A 104 -2.79 1.07 -5.46
N LEU A 105 -2.51 0.24 -4.44
CA LEU A 105 -1.42 0.47 -3.51
C LEU A 105 -0.06 0.57 -4.23
N VAL A 106 0.26 -0.38 -5.11
CA VAL A 106 1.53 -0.38 -5.86
C VAL A 106 1.70 0.92 -6.65
N LEU A 107 0.67 1.35 -7.38
CA LEU A 107 0.73 2.56 -8.20
C LEU A 107 0.89 3.82 -7.34
N GLN A 108 0.22 3.89 -6.18
CA GLN A 108 0.40 5.00 -5.25
C GLN A 108 1.78 5.01 -4.59
N ILE A 109 2.38 3.84 -4.30
CA ILE A 109 3.76 3.76 -3.83
C ILE A 109 4.72 4.27 -4.92
N LEU A 110 4.55 3.80 -6.16
CA LEU A 110 5.40 4.21 -7.28
C LEU A 110 5.25 5.69 -7.63
N SER A 111 4.10 6.31 -7.37
CA SER A 111 3.92 7.75 -7.63
C SER A 111 4.67 8.65 -6.65
N VAL A 112 5.09 8.13 -5.48
CA VAL A 112 5.83 8.89 -4.46
C VAL A 112 7.27 8.41 -4.25
N ALA A 113 7.64 7.24 -4.80
CA ALA A 113 8.96 6.64 -4.62
C ALA A 113 9.78 6.71 -5.92
N ALA A 114 10.99 7.24 -5.83
CA ALA A 114 11.92 7.37 -6.95
C ALA A 114 13.25 6.62 -6.68
N PRO A 115 14.03 6.27 -7.71
CA PRO A 115 15.37 5.71 -7.55
C PRO A 115 16.34 6.68 -6.83
N PRO A 116 17.42 6.16 -6.20
CA PRO A 116 17.78 4.74 -6.07
C PRO A 116 16.92 4.02 -5.02
N TYR A 117 16.42 2.83 -5.38
CA TYR A 117 15.67 1.98 -4.46
C TYR A 117 16.62 1.10 -3.64
N SER A 118 16.41 1.01 -2.32
CA SER A 118 17.09 0.00 -1.52
C SER A 118 16.65 -1.41 -1.97
N PRO A 119 17.56 -2.40 -2.00
CA PRO A 119 17.22 -3.76 -2.42
C PRO A 119 16.09 -4.42 -1.61
N GLU A 120 15.96 -4.12 -0.32
CA GLU A 120 14.88 -4.60 0.55
C GLU A 120 13.52 -4.05 0.11
N PHE A 121 13.44 -2.73 -0.10
CA PHE A 121 12.23 -2.07 -0.61
C PHE A 121 11.84 -2.61 -1.98
N ALA A 122 12.80 -2.70 -2.90
CA ALA A 122 12.56 -3.23 -4.24
C ALA A 122 12.03 -4.68 -4.18
N SER A 123 12.57 -5.52 -3.28
CA SER A 123 12.07 -6.89 -3.09
C SER A 123 10.62 -6.93 -2.59
N TRP A 124 10.25 -6.10 -1.61
CA TRP A 124 8.86 -6.02 -1.15
C TRP A 124 7.92 -5.53 -2.24
N LEU A 125 8.31 -4.46 -2.94
CA LEU A 125 7.48 -3.87 -3.98
C LEU A 125 7.28 -4.83 -5.16
N LEU A 126 8.32 -5.58 -5.56
CA LEU A 126 8.23 -6.59 -6.60
C LEU A 126 7.23 -7.71 -6.26
N ARG A 127 7.20 -8.14 -5.00
CA ARG A 127 6.21 -9.13 -4.53
C ARG A 127 4.79 -8.58 -4.55
N LEU A 128 4.60 -7.31 -4.19
CA LEU A 128 3.31 -6.66 -4.31
C LEU A 128 2.88 -6.53 -5.77
N ILE A 129 3.79 -6.21 -6.70
CA ILE A 129 3.49 -6.16 -8.14
C ILE A 129 3.06 -7.54 -8.65
N LEU A 130 3.72 -8.62 -8.23
CA LEU A 130 3.29 -9.99 -8.55
C LEU A 130 1.89 -10.29 -8.02
N ALA A 131 1.62 -9.98 -6.74
CA ALA A 131 0.32 -10.21 -6.11
C ALA A 131 -0.80 -9.41 -6.79
N ALA A 132 -0.50 -8.17 -7.18
CA ALA A 132 -1.40 -7.28 -7.89
C ALA A 132 -1.87 -7.83 -9.25
N SER A 133 -1.16 -8.84 -9.78
CA SER A 133 -1.49 -9.51 -11.04
C SER A 133 -1.79 -8.48 -12.13
N PHE A 134 -0.86 -7.53 -12.34
CA PHE A 134 -0.92 -6.64 -13.50
C PHE A 134 -1.05 -7.55 -14.71
N ARG A 135 -2.27 -7.63 -15.28
CA ARG A 135 -2.54 -8.59 -16.36
C ARG A 135 -1.55 -8.29 -17.47
N LYS A 136 -0.99 -9.35 -18.07
CA LYS A 136 -0.26 -9.29 -19.34
C LYS A 136 -0.82 -8.12 -20.14
N GLN A 137 0.02 -7.13 -20.36
CA GLN A 137 -0.19 -5.82 -20.94
C GLN A 137 -0.81 -5.90 -22.36
N ARG A 138 -1.99 -6.50 -22.49
CA ARG A 138 -2.64 -6.79 -23.76
C ARG A 138 -3.80 -5.86 -24.06
N ASP A 139 -4.34 -5.16 -23.05
CA ASP A 139 -5.45 -4.20 -23.22
C ASP A 139 -5.24 -2.84 -22.52
N ALA A 140 -4.12 -2.62 -21.81
CA ALA A 140 -3.80 -1.27 -21.34
C ALA A 140 -3.21 -0.48 -22.52
N PRO A 141 -3.72 0.71 -22.87
CA PRO A 141 -3.15 1.51 -23.94
C PRO A 141 -1.68 1.76 -23.62
N ARG A 142 -0.78 1.34 -24.51
CA ARG A 142 0.65 1.65 -24.42
C ARG A 142 0.82 3.16 -24.17
N GLY A 143 1.61 3.52 -23.16
CA GLY A 143 1.82 4.92 -22.77
C GLY A 143 0.92 5.43 -21.63
N SER A 144 0.23 4.56 -20.89
CA SER A 144 -0.40 4.98 -19.63
C SER A 144 0.66 5.35 -18.58
N THR A 145 0.33 6.27 -17.68
CA THR A 145 1.20 6.65 -16.55
C THR A 145 1.58 5.44 -15.70
N GLU A 146 0.66 4.48 -15.56
CA GLU A 146 0.88 3.23 -14.82
C GLU A 146 1.98 2.37 -15.45
N ALA A 147 1.98 2.24 -16.78
CA ALA A 147 3.01 1.50 -17.51
C ALA A 147 4.38 2.17 -17.35
N PHE A 148 4.43 3.50 -17.47
CA PHE A 148 5.66 4.27 -17.29
C PHE A 148 6.28 4.06 -15.90
N LEU A 149 5.48 4.12 -14.83
CA LEU A 149 5.95 3.91 -13.46
C LEU A 149 6.53 2.50 -13.24
N LEU A 150 5.91 1.48 -13.83
CA LEU A 150 6.37 0.10 -13.72
C LEU A 150 7.66 -0.13 -14.53
N GLU A 151 7.75 0.42 -15.73
CA GLU A 151 8.94 0.38 -16.59
C GLU A 151 10.13 1.09 -15.94
N GLU A 152 9.91 2.26 -15.34
CA GLU A 152 10.93 3.00 -14.60
C GLU A 152 11.44 2.19 -13.41
N PHE A 153 10.53 1.60 -12.63
CA PHE A 153 10.89 0.73 -11.51
C PHE A 153 11.71 -0.47 -11.97
N ALA A 154 11.29 -1.16 -13.03
CA ALA A 154 11.99 -2.32 -13.57
C ALA A 154 13.40 -1.96 -14.05
N ARG A 155 13.54 -0.81 -14.75
CA ARG A 155 14.83 -0.29 -15.21
C ARG A 155 15.77 0.04 -14.05
N ALA A 156 15.27 0.69 -13.01
CA ALA A 156 16.04 1.00 -11.81
C ALA A 156 16.49 -0.26 -11.06
N CYS A 157 15.68 -1.32 -11.07
CA CYS A 157 15.99 -2.58 -10.42
C CYS A 157 16.86 -3.53 -11.25
N ALA A 158 17.07 -3.28 -12.55
CA ALA A 158 17.81 -4.18 -13.44
C ALA A 158 19.27 -4.43 -12.99
N ALA A 159 19.88 -3.44 -12.35
CA ALA A 159 21.25 -3.52 -11.81
C ALA A 159 21.30 -3.69 -10.28
N ALA A 160 20.15 -3.89 -9.61
CA ALA A 160 20.11 -3.97 -8.16
C ALA A 160 20.55 -5.35 -7.65
N GLU A 161 21.40 -5.37 -6.64
CA GLU A 161 21.79 -6.59 -5.93
C GLU A 161 20.79 -6.89 -4.80
N PHE A 162 19.87 -7.82 -5.05
CA PHE A 162 18.84 -8.17 -4.08
C PHE A 162 19.40 -8.95 -2.88
N PRO A 163 18.95 -8.68 -1.63
CA PRO A 163 19.50 -9.31 -0.43
C PRO A 163 19.21 -10.82 -0.37
N ARG A 164 18.15 -11.23 -1.07
CA ARG A 164 17.82 -12.63 -1.34
C ARG A 164 17.69 -12.78 -2.85
N ALA A 165 18.17 -13.91 -3.35
CA ALA A 165 17.98 -14.26 -4.75
C ALA A 165 16.50 -14.17 -5.11
N LEU A 166 16.21 -13.45 -6.18
CA LEU A 166 14.87 -13.38 -6.74
C LEU A 166 14.42 -14.77 -7.17
N THR A 167 13.17 -15.09 -6.88
CA THR A 167 12.53 -16.30 -7.39
C THR A 167 12.42 -16.22 -8.93
N PRO A 168 12.30 -17.36 -9.63
CA PRO A 168 12.14 -17.35 -11.08
C PRO A 168 10.98 -16.49 -11.59
N ARG A 169 9.90 -16.37 -10.80
CA ARG A 169 8.73 -15.54 -11.10
C ARG A 169 9.04 -14.04 -10.95
N GLU A 170 9.72 -13.66 -9.87
CA GLU A 170 10.18 -12.28 -9.64
C GLU A 170 11.14 -11.83 -10.75
N SER A 171 12.10 -12.67 -11.13
CA SER A 171 13.05 -12.39 -12.23
C SER A 171 12.40 -12.37 -13.62
N ALA A 172 11.34 -13.16 -13.84
CA ALA A 172 10.56 -13.10 -15.07
C ALA A 172 9.78 -11.80 -15.15
N LEU A 173 9.09 -11.42 -14.06
CA LEU A 173 8.32 -10.18 -14.00
C LEU A 173 9.21 -8.95 -14.24
N LEU A 174 10.37 -8.84 -13.59
CA LEU A 174 11.26 -7.69 -13.82
C LEU A 174 11.68 -7.54 -15.28
N ARG A 175 11.91 -8.66 -15.98
CA ARG A 175 12.23 -8.66 -17.41
C ARG A 175 11.02 -8.27 -18.26
N GLU A 176 9.82 -8.73 -17.90
CA GLU A 176 8.58 -8.38 -18.58
C GLU A 176 8.22 -6.90 -18.42
N LEU A 177 8.45 -6.31 -17.24
CA LEU A 177 8.17 -4.90 -16.98
C LEU A 177 9.18 -3.94 -17.62
N GLY A 178 10.41 -4.41 -17.87
CA GLY A 178 11.47 -3.59 -18.46
C GLY A 178 11.60 -3.70 -19.99
N ALA A 179 10.78 -4.52 -20.64
CA ALA A 179 10.80 -4.78 -22.09
C ALA A 179 9.83 -3.88 -22.85
#